data_AF-A0A9N9SP94-F1
#
_entry.id   AF-A0A9N9SP94-F1
#
_cell.length_a   1.000
_cell.length_b   1.000
_cell.length_c   1.000
_cell.angle_alpha   90.00
_cell.angle_beta   90.00
_cell.angle_gamma   90.00
#
_symmetry.space_group_name_H-M   'P 1'
#
loop_
_entity.id
_entity.type
_entity.pdbx_description
1 polymer ?
#
loop_
_entity_poly.entity_id
_entity_poly.type
_entity_poly.pdbx_seq_one_letter_code
_entity_poly.pdbx_strand_id
1 'polypeptide(L)'
;MCPEVLEEVQKNPAEASDCINRLLDQVMQCPNDESLMDAAKETGRQMYSHLSHEERVEKINLMMGELKKSLDSVTVEHMELSKQIGSEDSEVEKAKLAFLMGKADAKVHGLSVLMLHYCSSLQHTQEKII
;
A
#
# COMPACT_ATOMS: atom_id res chain seq x y z
N MET A 1 9.70 1.80 9.89
CA MET A 1 8.91 0.68 9.34
C MET A 1 9.72 -0.59 9.51
N CYS A 2 9.18 -1.60 10.21
CA CYS A 2 9.95 -2.77 10.63
C CYS A 2 10.37 -3.64 9.42
N PRO A 3 11.67 -3.90 9.24
CA PRO A 3 12.18 -4.71 8.13
C PRO A 3 11.71 -6.17 8.13
N GLU A 4 11.25 -6.71 9.27
CA GLU A 4 10.87 -8.12 9.44
C GLU A 4 9.63 -8.53 8.61
N VAL A 5 8.65 -7.63 8.44
CA VAL A 5 7.39 -7.93 7.73
C VAL A 5 7.62 -8.10 6.21
N LEU A 6 8.64 -7.44 5.67
CA LEU A 6 9.03 -7.51 4.27
C LEU A 6 9.88 -8.75 3.95
N GLU A 7 10.59 -9.30 4.94
CA GLU A 7 11.31 -10.58 4.81
C GLU A 7 10.34 -11.77 4.77
N GLU A 8 9.20 -11.73 5.46
CA GLU A 8 8.20 -12.81 5.42
C GLU A 8 7.54 -12.99 4.04
N VAL A 9 7.34 -11.88 3.29
CA VAL A 9 6.89 -11.92 1.88
C VAL A 9 7.83 -12.73 1.00
N GLN A 10 9.13 -12.73 1.33
CA GLN A 10 10.15 -13.38 0.50
C GLN A 10 9.98 -14.89 0.44
N LYS A 11 9.28 -15.52 1.39
CA LYS A 11 9.12 -16.98 1.45
C LYS A 11 7.91 -17.51 0.69
N ASN A 12 6.87 -16.70 0.48
CA ASN A 12 5.64 -17.20 -0.15
C ASN A 12 4.90 -16.09 -0.92
N PRO A 13 5.04 -16.00 -2.26
CA PRO A 13 4.32 -15.00 -3.06
C PRO A 13 2.80 -15.18 -3.03
N ALA A 14 2.28 -16.35 -2.62
CA ALA A 14 0.86 -16.53 -2.33
C ALA A 14 0.39 -15.73 -1.09
N GLU A 15 1.31 -15.35 -0.20
CA GLU A 15 1.07 -14.51 0.98
C GLU A 15 1.33 -13.02 0.70
N ALA A 16 1.66 -12.64 -0.55
CA ALA A 16 1.92 -11.24 -0.90
C ALA A 16 0.73 -10.32 -0.57
N SER A 17 -0.50 -10.80 -0.83
CA SER A 17 -1.72 -10.08 -0.47
C SER A 17 -1.89 -9.95 1.05
N ASP A 18 -1.65 -11.02 1.81
CA ASP A 18 -1.71 -10.99 3.27
C ASP A 18 -0.67 -10.05 3.87
N CYS A 19 0.53 -10.01 3.31
CA CYS A 19 1.53 -9.07 3.76
C CYS A 19 1.18 -7.62 3.42
N ILE A 20 0.66 -7.35 2.22
CA ILE A 20 0.17 -6.01 1.88
C ILE A 20 -0.88 -5.56 2.89
N ASN A 21 -1.81 -6.45 3.28
CA ASN A 21 -2.81 -6.13 4.30
C ASN A 21 -2.17 -5.84 5.66
N ARG A 22 -1.19 -6.63 6.11
CA ARG A 22 -0.46 -6.38 7.37
C ARG A 22 0.30 -5.05 7.35
N LEU A 23 1.00 -4.77 6.26
CA LEU A 23 1.75 -3.52 6.07
C LEU A 23 0.80 -2.32 6.01
N LEU A 24 -0.34 -2.49 5.33
CA LEU A 24 -1.39 -1.47 5.26
C LEU A 24 -1.93 -1.16 6.65
N ASP A 25 -2.27 -2.17 7.45
CA ASP A 25 -2.74 -1.99 8.82
C ASP A 25 -1.70 -1.26 9.69
N GLN A 26 -0.41 -1.55 9.52
CA GLN A 26 0.67 -0.84 10.23
C GLN A 26 0.78 0.62 9.79
N VAL A 27 0.73 0.90 8.49
CA VAL A 27 0.78 2.26 7.96
C VAL A 27 -0.43 3.07 8.41
N MET A 28 -1.61 2.46 8.44
CA MET A 28 -2.85 3.11 8.91
C MET A 28 -2.84 3.43 10.41
N GLN A 29 -1.95 2.82 11.20
CA GLN A 29 -1.74 3.15 12.62
C GLN A 29 -0.75 4.31 12.80
N CYS A 30 0.02 4.66 11.77
CA CYS A 30 0.92 5.81 11.82
C CYS A 30 0.14 7.12 11.64
N PRO A 31 0.59 8.23 12.27
CA PRO A 31 0.07 9.55 11.95
C PRO A 31 0.27 9.87 10.46
N ASN A 32 -0.77 10.37 9.81
CA ASN A 32 -0.70 10.83 8.42
C ASN A 32 0.05 12.18 8.35
N ASP A 33 1.38 12.15 8.43
CA ASP A 33 2.24 13.33 8.28
C ASP A 33 3.24 13.19 7.12
N GLU A 34 3.83 14.31 6.69
CA GLU A 34 4.83 14.31 5.61
C GLU A 34 6.05 13.46 5.95
N SER A 35 6.35 13.29 7.25
CA SER A 35 7.48 12.48 7.71
C SER A 35 7.31 11.01 7.37
N LEU A 36 6.07 10.51 7.30
CA LEU A 36 5.77 9.15 6.88
C LEU A 36 6.12 8.91 5.41
N MET A 37 5.81 9.87 4.53
CA MET A 37 6.14 9.77 3.10
C MET A 37 7.64 9.81 2.86
N ASP A 38 8.37 10.67 3.56
CA ASP A 38 9.81 10.77 3.43
C ASP A 38 10.51 9.54 4.02
N ALA A 39 10.02 9.01 5.14
CA ALA A 39 10.48 7.74 5.69
C ALA A 39 10.25 6.58 4.71
N ALA A 40 9.09 6.54 4.04
CA ALA A 40 8.80 5.53 3.01
C ALA A 40 9.79 5.61 1.84
N LYS A 41 10.13 6.82 1.35
CA LYS A 41 11.14 6.99 0.30
C LYS A 41 12.53 6.52 0.75
N GLU A 42 12.98 6.96 1.92
CA GLU A 42 14.33 6.63 2.42
C GLU A 42 14.48 5.12 2.63
N THR A 43 13.53 4.50 3.33
CA THR A 43 13.56 3.06 3.58
C THR A 43 13.40 2.25 2.31
N GLY A 44 12.69 2.77 1.30
CA GLY A 44 12.53 2.16 -0.02
C GLY A 44 13.86 1.94 -0.74
N ARG A 45 14.80 2.89 -0.64
CA ARG A 45 16.13 2.79 -1.28
C ARG A 45 16.95 1.60 -0.80
N GLN A 46 16.79 1.23 0.47
CA GLN A 46 17.54 0.16 1.11
C GLN A 46 16.89 -1.23 0.93
N MET A 47 15.67 -1.28 0.38
CA MET A 47 14.96 -2.54 0.14
C MET A 47 15.77 -3.50 -0.72
N TYR A 48 15.81 -4.78 -0.34
CA TYR A 48 16.44 -5.85 -1.13
C TYR A 48 17.89 -5.54 -1.55
N SER A 49 18.60 -4.71 -0.78
CA SER A 49 19.99 -4.32 -1.06
C SER A 49 20.97 -5.50 -1.00
N HIS A 50 20.57 -6.60 -0.37
CA HIS A 50 21.32 -7.87 -0.31
C HIS A 50 21.09 -8.80 -1.51
N LEU A 51 20.09 -8.52 -2.36
CA LEU A 51 19.78 -9.35 -3.54
C LEU A 51 20.49 -8.85 -4.79
N SER A 52 20.58 -9.70 -5.80
CA SER A 52 21.03 -9.25 -7.12
C SER A 52 20.05 -8.24 -7.72
N HIS A 53 20.52 -7.46 -8.68
CA HIS A 53 19.71 -6.46 -9.36
C HIS A 53 18.43 -7.06 -9.99
N GLU A 54 18.58 -8.18 -10.71
CA GLU A 54 17.48 -8.85 -11.40
C GLU A 54 16.41 -9.36 -10.42
N GLU A 55 16.83 -10.06 -9.37
CA GLU A 55 15.93 -10.54 -8.30
C GLU A 55 15.23 -9.39 -7.58
N ARG A 56 15.93 -8.28 -7.38
CA ARG A 56 15.37 -7.08 -6.75
C ARG A 56 14.26 -6.48 -7.62
N VAL A 57 14.49 -6.30 -8.92
CA VAL A 57 13.50 -5.73 -9.86
C VAL A 57 12.28 -6.65 -9.97
N GLU A 58 12.49 -7.96 -10.12
CA GLU A 58 11.39 -8.93 -10.20
C GLU A 58 10.49 -8.86 -8.97
N LYS A 59 11.08 -8.86 -7.77
CA LYS A 59 10.33 -8.82 -6.50
C LYS A 59 9.58 -7.50 -6.31
N ILE A 60 10.19 -6.38 -6.65
CA ILE A 60 9.51 -5.08 -6.57
C ILE A 60 8.31 -5.05 -7.52
N ASN A 61 8.45 -5.55 -8.74
CA ASN A 61 7.36 -5.59 -9.72
C ASN A 61 6.20 -6.49 -9.26
N LEU A 62 6.50 -7.63 -8.63
CA LEU A 62 5.46 -8.50 -8.07
C LEU A 62 4.64 -7.76 -7.01
N MET A 63 5.30 -7.12 -6.04
CA MET A 63 4.61 -6.38 -4.98
C MET A 63 3.84 -5.17 -5.51
N MET A 64 4.41 -4.44 -6.48
CA MET A 64 3.72 -3.35 -7.17
C MET A 64 2.44 -3.83 -7.87
N GLY A 65 2.47 -5.03 -8.47
CA GLY A 65 1.29 -5.64 -9.09
C GLY A 65 0.17 -5.90 -8.07
N GLU A 66 0.50 -6.49 -6.92
CA GLU A 66 -0.47 -6.77 -5.86
C GLU A 66 -0.98 -5.50 -5.16
N LEU A 67 -0.12 -4.50 -4.96
CA LEU A 67 -0.52 -3.18 -4.44
C LEU A 67 -1.50 -2.50 -5.39
N LYS A 68 -1.25 -2.57 -6.70
CA LYS A 68 -2.16 -2.00 -7.70
C LYS A 68 -3.52 -2.69 -7.66
N LYS A 69 -3.57 -4.02 -7.60
CA LYS A 69 -4.84 -4.77 -7.45
C LYS A 69 -5.60 -4.33 -6.20
N SER A 70 -4.89 -4.18 -5.07
CA SER A 70 -5.48 -3.75 -3.80
C SER A 70 -6.03 -2.32 -3.89
N LEU A 71 -5.29 -1.41 -4.52
CA LEU A 71 -5.72 -0.03 -4.72
C LEU A 71 -6.93 0.07 -5.66
N ASP A 72 -6.93 -0.69 -6.75
CA ASP A 72 -8.06 -0.76 -7.68
C ASP A 72 -9.30 -1.28 -6.95
N SER A 73 -9.16 -2.33 -6.13
CA SER A 73 -10.26 -2.87 -5.31
C SER A 73 -10.84 -1.85 -4.34
N VAL A 74 -9.98 -1.13 -3.58
CA VAL A 74 -10.44 -0.11 -2.62
C VAL A 74 -11.05 1.09 -3.35
N THR A 75 -10.55 1.45 -4.52
CA THR A 75 -11.13 2.53 -5.35
C THR A 75 -12.53 2.17 -5.81
N VAL A 76 -12.76 0.91 -6.22
CA VAL A 76 -14.11 0.41 -6.54
C VAL A 76 -15.01 0.43 -5.31
N GLU A 77 -14.54 -0.08 -4.15
CA GLU A 77 -15.28 -0.02 -2.87
C GLU A 77 -15.70 1.42 -2.54
N HIS A 78 -14.77 2.37 -2.67
CA HIS A 78 -15.03 3.80 -2.45
C HIS A 78 -16.09 4.35 -3.41
N MET A 79 -16.01 4.04 -4.71
CA MET A 79 -17.03 4.47 -5.69
C MET A 79 -18.43 3.91 -5.36
N GLU A 80 -18.50 2.64 -4.96
CA GLU A 80 -19.75 1.99 -4.58
C GLU A 80 -20.36 2.61 -3.32
N LEU A 81 -19.54 2.84 -2.28
CA LEU A 81 -19.96 3.53 -1.06
C LEU A 81 -20.49 4.93 -1.36
N SER A 82 -19.82 5.67 -2.26
CA SER A 82 -20.23 7.03 -2.62
C SER A 82 -21.60 7.04 -3.29
N LYS A 83 -21.86 6.06 -4.15
CA LYS A 83 -23.15 5.88 -4.80
C LYS A 83 -24.23 5.54 -3.78
N GLN A 84 -23.96 4.62 -2.86
CA GLN A 84 -24.90 4.20 -1.82
C GLN A 84 -25.29 5.36 -0.91
N ILE A 85 -24.33 6.18 -0.45
CA ILE A 85 -24.60 7.38 0.36
C ILE A 85 -25.56 8.34 -0.35
N GLY A 86 -25.37 8.52 -1.66
CA GLY A 86 -26.19 9.42 -2.48
C GLY A 86 -27.62 8.92 -2.72
N SER A 87 -27.86 7.61 -2.62
CA SER A 87 -29.19 7.00 -2.82
C SER A 87 -29.91 6.57 -1.54
N GLU A 88 -29.23 6.60 -0.40
CA GLU A 88 -29.81 6.23 0.89
C GLU A 88 -30.69 7.37 1.44
N ASP A 89 -31.76 7.04 2.15
CA ASP A 89 -32.66 8.02 2.77
C ASP A 89 -32.51 8.05 4.29
N SER A 90 -32.09 6.94 4.89
CA SER A 90 -31.85 6.83 6.33
C SER A 90 -30.57 7.57 6.75
N GLU A 91 -30.70 8.56 7.63
CA GLU A 91 -29.53 9.25 8.22
C GLU A 91 -28.61 8.31 8.99
N VAL A 92 -29.18 7.28 9.63
CA VAL A 92 -28.41 6.27 10.36
C VAL A 92 -27.56 5.43 9.40
N GLU A 93 -28.13 5.02 8.26
CA GLU A 93 -27.37 4.26 7.25
C GLU A 93 -26.35 5.15 6.55
N LYS A 94 -26.68 6.41 6.26
CA LYS A 94 -25.70 7.40 5.75
C LYS A 94 -24.50 7.56 6.68
N ALA A 95 -24.73 7.65 7.99
CA ALA A 95 -23.64 7.76 8.95
C ALA A 95 -22.74 6.52 8.95
N LYS A 96 -23.31 5.31 8.86
CA LYS A 96 -22.55 4.07 8.72
C LYS A 96 -21.74 4.02 7.43
N LEU A 97 -22.36 4.38 6.30
CA LEU A 97 -21.69 4.42 5.00
C LEU A 97 -20.56 5.47 4.97
N ALA A 98 -20.77 6.64 5.56
CA ALA A 98 -19.73 7.66 5.71
C ALA A 98 -18.55 7.18 6.57
N PHE A 99 -18.81 6.41 7.63
CA PHE A 99 -17.76 5.76 8.40
C PHE A 99 -16.97 4.74 7.57
N LEU A 100 -17.65 3.91 6.78
CA LEU A 100 -17.00 2.97 5.85
C LEU A 100 -16.18 3.71 4.78
N MET A 101 -16.69 4.84 4.28
CA MET A 101 -15.97 5.70 3.35
C MET A 101 -14.65 6.19 3.95
N GLY A 102 -14.69 6.72 5.18
CA GLY A 102 -13.48 7.16 5.86
C GLY A 102 -12.45 6.03 6.07
N LYS A 103 -12.91 4.78 6.24
CA LYS A 103 -12.01 3.62 6.25
C LYS A 103 -11.42 3.32 4.88
N ALA A 104 -12.20 3.44 3.81
CA ALA A 104 -11.70 3.29 2.44
C ALA A 104 -10.67 4.37 2.11
N ASP A 105 -10.91 5.63 2.49
CA ASP A 105 -9.96 6.73 2.34
C ASP A 105 -8.63 6.45 3.05
N ALA A 106 -8.69 5.99 4.30
CA ALA A 106 -7.50 5.64 5.07
C ALA A 106 -6.71 4.49 4.40
N LYS A 107 -7.40 3.49 3.83
CA LYS A 107 -6.76 2.43 3.05
C LYS A 107 -6.10 2.97 1.78
N VAL A 108 -6.76 3.85 1.02
CA VAL A 108 -6.19 4.48 -0.19
C VAL A 108 -4.91 5.23 0.16
N HIS A 109 -4.94 5.99 1.26
CA HIS A 109 -3.76 6.71 1.74
C HIS A 109 -2.61 5.75 2.09
N GLY A 110 -2.89 4.73 2.90
CA GLY A 110 -1.87 3.75 3.29
C GLY A 110 -1.28 2.98 2.11
N LEU A 111 -2.12 2.57 1.15
CA LEU A 111 -1.67 1.94 -0.09
C LEU A 111 -0.79 2.88 -0.93
N SER A 112 -1.10 4.18 -0.97
CA SER A 112 -0.28 5.18 -1.67
C SER A 112 1.11 5.34 -1.05
N VAL A 113 1.22 5.29 0.29
CA VAL A 113 2.49 5.29 1.01
C VAL A 113 3.31 4.04 0.67
N LEU A 114 2.67 2.87 0.64
CA LEU A 114 3.33 1.63 0.22
C LEU A 114 3.79 1.72 -1.24
N MET A 115 2.94 2.19 -2.15
CA MET A 115 3.34 2.40 -3.54
C MET A 115 4.55 3.32 -3.66
N LEU A 116 4.60 4.43 -2.92
CA LEU A 116 5.74 5.33 -2.89
C LEU A 116 7.03 4.62 -2.42
N HIS A 117 6.93 3.79 -1.39
CA HIS A 117 8.05 2.99 -0.87
C HIS A 117 8.64 2.08 -1.96
N TYR A 118 7.79 1.31 -2.65
CA TYR A 118 8.23 0.40 -3.72
C TYR A 118 8.69 1.13 -4.98
N CYS A 119 8.03 2.24 -5.36
CA CYS A 119 8.47 3.09 -6.47
C CYS A 119 9.87 3.66 -6.22
N SER A 120 10.15 4.13 -5.00
CA SER A 120 11.48 4.64 -4.66
C SER A 120 12.55 3.55 -4.72
N SER A 121 12.22 2.33 -4.29
CA SER A 121 13.10 1.17 -4.46
C SER A 121 13.38 0.87 -5.93
N LEU A 122 12.34 0.85 -6.79
CA LEU A 122 12.48 0.55 -8.21
C LEU A 122 13.34 1.59 -8.93
N GLN A 123 13.06 2.88 -8.72
CA GLN A 123 13.82 3.98 -9.30
C GLN A 123 15.30 3.88 -8.93
N HIS A 124 15.60 3.75 -7.65
CA HIS A 124 16.98 3.64 -7.17
C HIS A 124 17.68 2.37 -7.69
N THR A 125 16.94 1.27 -7.89
CA THR A 125 17.49 0.03 -8.45
C THR A 125 17.86 0.22 -9.92
N GLN A 126 17.02 0.89 -10.69
CA GLN A 126 17.21 1.14 -12.12
C GLN A 126 18.27 2.23 -12.40
N GLU A 127 18.35 3.27 -11.58
CA GLU A 127 19.38 4.32 -11.69
C GLU A 127 20.80 3.77 -11.51
N LYS A 128 20.98 2.72 -10.69
CA LYS A 128 22.28 2.07 -10.48
C LYS A 128 22.81 1.23 -11.65
N ILE A 129 22.03 1.06 -12.72
CA ILE A 129 22.46 0.34 -13.94
C ILE A 129 23.14 1.28 -14.96
N ILE A 130 22.92 2.60 -14.83
CA ILE A 130 23.42 3.63 -15.76
C ILE A 130 24.80 4.09 -15.30
#